data_AF-A0A1F3SG46-F1
#
_entry.id   AF-A0A1F3SG46-F1
#
_cell.length_a   1.000
_cell.length_b   1.000
_cell.length_c   1.000
_cell.angle_alpha   90.00
_cell.angle_beta   90.00
_cell.angle_gamma   90.00
#
_symmetry.space_group_name_H-M   'P 1'
#
loop_
_entity.id
_entity.type
_entity.pdbx_description
1 polymer ?
#
loop_
_entity_poly.entity_id
_entity_poly.type
_entity_poly.pdbx_seq_one_letter_code
_entity_poly.pdbx_strand_id
1 'polypeptide(L)'
;MNTNSIYKISIALMILLLAGCSSGPFVQSKDVCDLKRHHQDDIYQVTINEEVINKHFYLKDDAIDIANHLASRKINKCAPRTFN
;
A
#
# COMPACT_ATOMS: atom_id res chain seq x y z
N MET A 1 -10.63 14.89 48.01
CA MET A 1 -10.78 15.17 46.56
C MET A 1 -12.17 14.73 46.13
N ASN A 2 -12.94 15.57 45.45
CA ASN A 2 -14.34 15.31 45.09
C ASN A 2 -14.40 14.27 43.95
N THR A 3 -15.18 13.19 44.10
CA THR A 3 -15.38 12.16 43.07
C THR A 3 -15.87 12.78 41.75
N ASN A 4 -16.56 13.92 41.84
CA ASN A 4 -16.99 14.69 40.68
C ASN A 4 -15.85 15.28 39.85
N SER A 5 -14.72 15.56 40.48
CA SER A 5 -13.56 16.14 39.81
C SER A 5 -12.72 15.08 39.11
N ILE A 6 -12.73 13.84 39.63
CA ILE A 6 -11.90 12.74 39.12
C ILE A 6 -12.44 12.25 37.77
N TYR A 7 -13.75 12.06 37.61
CA TYR A 7 -14.30 11.62 36.32
C TYR A 7 -14.09 12.64 35.21
N LYS A 8 -14.12 13.95 35.52
CA LYS A 8 -13.91 15.01 34.53
C LYS A 8 -12.49 14.96 33.98
N ILE A 9 -11.51 14.71 34.85
CA ILE A 9 -10.11 14.57 34.49
C ILE A 9 -9.90 13.31 33.64
N SER A 10 -10.51 12.18 34.02
CA SER A 10 -10.41 10.94 33.25
C SER A 10 -11.01 11.05 31.84
N ILE A 11 -12.15 11.74 31.70
CA ILE A 11 -12.78 11.98 30.39
C ILE A 11 -11.92 12.91 29.53
N ALA A 12 -11.38 13.99 30.10
CA ALA A 12 -10.51 14.91 29.37
C ALA A 12 -9.23 14.22 28.88
N LEU A 13 -8.64 13.34 29.71
CA LEU A 13 -7.47 12.56 29.33
C LEU A 13 -7.76 11.58 28.20
N MET A 14 -8.93 10.94 28.20
CA MET A 14 -9.36 10.02 27.15
C MET A 14 -9.58 10.74 25.81
N ILE A 15 -10.09 11.98 25.83
CA ILE A 15 -10.26 12.82 24.62
C ILE A 15 -8.90 13.23 24.03
N LEU A 16 -7.93 13.56 24.88
CA LEU A 16 -6.56 13.90 24.47
C LEU A 16 -5.84 12.74 23.77
N LEU A 17 -6.09 11.50 24.19
CA LEU A 17 -5.52 10.31 23.57
C LEU A 17 -6.11 10.01 22.18
N LEU A 18 -7.34 10.45 21.90
CA LEU A 18 -7.99 10.29 20.59
C LEU A 18 -7.53 11.34 19.57
N ALA A 19 -7.08 12.51 20.03
CA ALA A 19 -6.63 13.60 19.15
C ALA A 19 -5.23 13.37 18.54
N GLY A 20 -4.49 12.35 18.98
CA GLY A 20 -3.10 12.09 18.57
C GLY A 20 -2.90 11.29 17.28
N CYS A 21 -3.94 10.71 16.67
CA CYS A 21 -3.79 9.91 15.43
C CYS A 21 -4.00 10.77 14.17
N SER A 22 -3.07 11.71 13.93
CA SER A 22 -2.96 12.37 12.63
C SER A 22 -2.10 11.49 11.73
N SER A 23 -2.71 10.73 10.80
CA SER A 23 -1.96 10.06 9.74
C SER A 23 -1.24 11.12 8.90
N GLY A 24 0.07 11.03 8.76
CA GLY A 24 0.83 11.90 7.87
C GLY A 24 0.30 11.85 6.42
N PRO A 25 0.58 12.85 5.58
CA PRO A 25 0.11 12.87 4.21
C PRO A 25 0.58 11.61 3.47
N PHE A 26 -0.35 10.94 2.78
CA PHE A 26 -0.01 9.80 1.92
C PHE A 26 0.84 10.30 0.76
N VAL A 27 2.12 9.93 0.74
CA VAL A 27 3.03 10.22 -0.37
C VAL A 27 3.06 9.01 -1.28
N GLN A 28 2.52 9.16 -2.49
CA GLN A 28 2.50 8.10 -3.48
C GLN A 28 3.91 7.79 -4.00
N SER A 29 4.25 6.51 -4.17
CA SER A 29 5.51 6.13 -4.83
C SER A 29 5.54 6.64 -6.28
N LYS A 30 6.72 7.08 -6.72
CA LYS A 30 6.98 7.48 -8.10
C LYS A 30 7.43 6.30 -8.97
N ASP A 31 7.69 5.15 -8.35
CA ASP A 31 8.16 3.96 -9.05
C ASP A 31 7.05 3.39 -9.93
N VAL A 32 7.41 2.74 -11.03
CA VAL A 32 6.44 2.21 -12.01
C VAL A 32 6.42 0.70 -11.94
N CYS A 33 5.25 0.13 -11.65
CA CYS A 33 5.02 -1.30 -11.83
C CYS A 33 4.77 -1.60 -13.31
N ASP A 34 5.45 -2.59 -13.86
CA ASP A 34 5.26 -3.03 -15.23
C ASP A 34 5.22 -4.56 -15.37
N LEU A 35 4.78 -5.03 -16.53
CA LEU A 35 4.71 -6.45 -16.87
C LEU A 35 5.68 -6.75 -18.01
N LYS A 36 6.73 -7.52 -17.70
CA LYS A 36 7.66 -8.04 -18.69
C LYS A 36 7.12 -9.34 -19.26
N ARG A 37 6.65 -9.32 -20.51
CA ARG A 37 6.25 -10.52 -21.26
C ARG A 37 7.49 -11.29 -21.71
N HIS A 38 7.44 -12.62 -21.58
CA HIS A 38 8.42 -13.54 -22.16
C HIS A 38 7.79 -14.26 -23.34
N HIS A 39 8.34 -14.04 -24.53
CA HIS A 39 7.73 -14.36 -25.82
C HIS A 39 7.47 -15.85 -26.11
N GLN A 40 8.04 -16.76 -25.32
CA GLN A 40 7.94 -18.20 -25.62
C GLN A 40 6.66 -18.85 -25.06
N ASP A 41 6.10 -18.34 -23.96
CA ASP A 41 5.08 -19.10 -23.21
C ASP A 41 3.88 -18.27 -22.72
N ASP A 42 3.68 -17.04 -23.21
CA ASP A 42 2.66 -16.10 -22.69
C ASP A 42 2.69 -15.95 -21.16
N ILE A 43 3.90 -16.04 -20.61
CA ILE A 43 4.18 -15.81 -19.20
C ILE A 43 4.75 -14.41 -18.98
N TYR A 44 4.46 -13.87 -17.81
CA TYR A 44 4.76 -12.50 -17.42
C TYR A 44 5.55 -12.49 -16.12
N GLN A 45 6.44 -11.51 -15.99
CA GLN A 45 7.10 -11.16 -14.73
C GLN A 45 6.75 -9.73 -14.37
N VAL A 46 6.52 -9.50 -13.09
CA VAL A 46 6.28 -8.15 -12.58
C VAL A 46 7.61 -7.46 -12.33
N THR A 47 7.72 -6.21 -12.78
CA THR A 47 8.89 -5.37 -12.56
C THR A 47 8.52 -4.09 -11.83
N ILE A 48 9.46 -3.51 -11.10
CA ILE A 48 9.39 -2.15 -10.55
C ILE A 48 10.58 -1.39 -11.12
N ASN A 49 10.32 -0.32 -11.87
CA ASN A 49 11.38 0.44 -12.56
C ASN A 49 12.30 -0.47 -13.40
N GLU A 50 11.72 -1.38 -14.18
CA GLU A 50 12.43 -2.36 -15.02
C GLU A 50 13.19 -3.47 -14.26
N GLU A 51 13.28 -3.41 -12.93
CA GLU A 51 13.87 -4.46 -12.10
C GLU A 51 12.85 -5.54 -11.75
N VAL A 52 13.24 -6.81 -11.91
CA VAL A 52 12.37 -7.96 -11.59
C VAL A 52 12.23 -8.10 -10.08
N ILE A 53 11.00 -8.11 -9.57
CA ILE A 53 10.76 -8.20 -8.13
C ILE A 53 11.01 -9.61 -7.58
N ASN A 54 10.90 -10.63 -8.42
CA ASN A 54 11.14 -12.02 -8.08
C ASN A 54 11.49 -12.86 -9.33
N LYS A 55 11.83 -14.13 -9.12
CA LYS A 55 12.16 -15.10 -10.19
C LYS A 55 10.97 -15.94 -10.66
N HIS A 56 9.76 -15.63 -10.19
CA HIS A 56 8.55 -16.37 -10.55
C HIS A 56 7.98 -15.84 -11.87
N PHE A 57 7.23 -16.70 -12.53
CA PHE A 57 6.49 -16.40 -13.76
C PHE A 57 5.02 -16.62 -13.49
N TYR A 58 4.21 -15.78 -14.10
CA TYR A 58 2.78 -15.72 -13.87
C TYR A 58 2.03 -15.67 -15.20
N LEU A 59 0.77 -16.09 -15.19
CA LEU A 59 -0.15 -15.77 -16.28
C LEU A 59 -0.43 -14.26 -16.30
N LYS A 60 -0.92 -13.74 -17.43
CA LYS A 60 -1.18 -12.30 -17.59
C LYS A 60 -2.04 -11.74 -16.45
N ASP A 61 -3.15 -12.41 -16.15
CA ASP A 61 -4.14 -11.95 -15.17
C ASP A 61 -3.55 -11.97 -13.74
N ASP A 62 -2.84 -13.04 -13.39
CA ASP A 62 -2.14 -13.14 -12.10
C ASP A 62 -1.08 -12.04 -11.95
N ALA A 63 -0.33 -11.75 -13.01
CA ALA A 63 0.69 -10.70 -13.00
C ALA A 63 0.07 -9.31 -12.84
N ILE A 64 -1.08 -9.06 -13.48
CA ILE A 64 -1.87 -7.83 -13.31
C ILE A 64 -2.35 -7.69 -11.87
N ASP A 65 -2.89 -8.76 -11.28
CA ASP A 65 -3.37 -8.74 -9.89
C ASP A 65 -2.24 -8.45 -8.90
N ILE A 66 -1.06 -9.03 -9.12
CA ILE A 66 0.13 -8.73 -8.31
C ILE A 66 0.55 -7.27 -8.46
N ALA A 67 0.61 -6.74 -9.69
CA ALA A 67 0.97 -5.35 -9.93
C ALA A 67 -0.03 -4.37 -9.29
N ASN A 68 -1.33 -4.67 -9.37
CA ASN A 68 -2.39 -3.90 -8.71
C ASN A 68 -2.29 -3.97 -7.18
N HIS A 69 -1.93 -5.12 -6.62
CA HIS A 69 -1.70 -5.26 -5.19
C HIS A 69 -0.52 -4.40 -4.72
N LEU A 70 0.58 -4.40 -5.48
CA LEU A 70 1.77 -3.58 -5.21
C LEU A 70 1.49 -2.08 -5.30
N ALA A 71 0.66 -1.67 -6.26
CA ALA A 71 0.21 -0.29 -6.44
C ALA A 71 -0.90 0.15 -5.47
N SER A 72 -1.44 -0.77 -4.66
CA SER A 72 -2.52 -0.46 -3.73
C SER A 72 -2.06 0.58 -2.69
N ARG A 73 -2.96 1.42 -2.20
CA ARG A 73 -2.63 2.43 -1.17
C ARG A 73 -2.01 1.83 0.11
N LYS A 74 -2.31 0.56 0.40
CA LYS A 74 -1.77 -0.14 1.58
C LYS A 74 -0.30 -0.51 1.40
N ILE A 75 0.10 -0.87 0.17
CA ILE A 75 1.45 -1.36 -0.13
C ILE A 75 2.34 -0.23 -0.68
N ASN A 76 1.79 0.61 -1.57
CA ASN A 76 2.41 1.81 -2.13
C ASN A 76 3.85 1.59 -2.64
N LYS A 77 4.12 0.42 -3.21
CA LYS A 77 5.44 0.07 -3.76
C LYS A 77 5.69 0.75 -5.10
N CYS A 78 4.62 1.06 -5.84
CA CYS A 78 4.67 1.67 -7.15
C CYS A 78 3.38 2.46 -7.43
N ALA A 79 3.38 3.23 -8.51
CA ALA A 79 2.23 3.94 -9.01
C ALA A 79 1.26 3.00 -9.74
N PRO A 80 -0.08 3.22 -9.61
CA PRO A 80 -1.08 2.49 -10.37
C PRO A 80 -0.91 2.67 -11.88
N ARG A 81 -1.12 1.60 -12.63
CA ARG A 81 -1.09 1.58 -14.09
C ARG A 81 -2.21 0.71 -14.63
N THR A 82 -2.71 1.03 -15.80
CA THR A 82 -3.61 0.18 -16.58
C THR A 82 -2.80 -0.71 -17.52
N PHE A 83 -3.03 -2.01 -17.45
CA PHE A 83 -2.44 -3.01 -18.34
C PHE A 83 -3.50 -3.41 -19.37
N ASN A 84 -3.25 -3.15 -20.65
CA ASN A 84 -4.11 -3.53 -21.78
C ASN A 84 -3.66 -4.87 -22.37
#